data_AF-A0A804QZX0-F1
#
_entry.id   AF-A0A804QZX0-F1
#
_cell.length_a   1.000
_cell.length_b   1.000
_cell.length_c   1.000
_cell.angle_alpha   90.00
_cell.angle_beta   90.00
_cell.angle_gamma   90.00
#
_symmetry.space_group_name_H-M   'P 1'
#
loop_
_entity.id
_entity.type
_entity.pdbx_description
1 polymer ?
#
loop_
_entity_poly.entity_id
_entity_poly.type
_entity_poly.pdbx_seq_one_letter_code
_entity_poly.pdbx_strand_id
1 'polypeptide(L)'
;DLEDLYFSRSANNGVFICLQCYGVHRSVGTHVSKVLSVTLDQWTDDEINSIIEVGGNSYANAIYEALLPEDYEKPHPNSSQEERAEFIRSKYELQEFVKPSLVSSYKG
;
A
#
# COMPACT_ATOMS: atom_id res chain seq x y z
N ASP A 1 5.97 19.12 -6.00
CA ASP A 1 7.15 18.29 -5.70
C ASP A 1 7.40 17.97 -4.23
N LEU A 2 7.59 18.91 -3.29
CA LEU A 2 7.68 18.51 -1.86
C LEU A 2 6.30 18.25 -1.23
N GLU A 3 5.28 19.04 -1.59
CA GLU A 3 3.91 18.87 -1.06
C GLU A 3 3.30 17.52 -1.43
N ASP A 4 3.60 17.00 -2.64
CA ASP A 4 3.17 15.68 -3.09
C ASP A 4 3.69 14.53 -2.23
N LEU A 5 4.89 14.73 -1.69
CA LEU A 5 5.54 13.75 -0.83
C LEU A 5 4.93 13.71 0.57
N TYR A 6 4.27 14.79 1.03
CA TYR A 6 3.68 14.84 2.36
C TYR A 6 2.42 13.99 2.48
N PHE A 7 1.60 13.90 1.43
CA PHE A 7 0.34 13.17 1.46
C PHE A 7 0.13 12.43 0.15
N SER A 8 0.53 11.17 0.12
CA SER A 8 0.34 10.28 -1.03
C SER A 8 -0.63 9.16 -0.71
N ARG A 9 -1.22 8.56 -1.75
CA ARG A 9 -2.11 7.41 -1.68
C ARG A 9 -1.78 6.40 -2.77
N SER A 10 -2.02 5.11 -2.50
CA SER A 10 -2.08 4.08 -3.54
C SER A 10 -3.54 3.92 -3.94
N ALA A 11 -3.94 4.47 -5.09
CA ALA A 11 -5.33 4.47 -5.52
C ALA A 11 -5.92 3.05 -5.66
N ASN A 12 -5.20 2.15 -6.32
CA ASN A 12 -5.62 0.77 -6.55
C ASN A 12 -5.69 -0.09 -5.27
N ASN A 13 -4.90 0.25 -4.25
CA ASN A 13 -4.90 -0.47 -2.97
C ASN A 13 -5.79 0.21 -1.92
N GLY A 14 -6.33 1.40 -2.20
CA GLY A 14 -7.15 2.17 -1.28
C GLY A 14 -6.40 2.60 0.00
N VAL A 15 -5.10 2.86 -0.06
CA VAL A 15 -4.28 3.19 1.13
C VAL A 15 -3.65 4.57 1.07
N PHE A 16 -3.51 5.20 2.23
CA PHE A 16 -2.63 6.35 2.44
C PHE A 16 -1.19 5.88 2.70
N ILE A 17 -0.24 6.60 2.12
CA ILE A 17 1.19 6.29 2.15
C ILE A 17 1.93 7.43 2.83
N CYS A 18 2.78 7.11 3.81
CA CYS A 18 3.65 8.11 4.45
C CYS A 18 4.87 8.44 3.56
N LEU A 19 5.48 9.59 3.83
CA LEU A 19 6.65 10.09 3.10
C LEU A 19 7.79 9.06 2.98
N GLN A 20 8.05 8.27 4.02
CA GLN A 20 9.13 7.29 4.01
C GLN A 20 8.82 6.07 3.11
N CYS A 21 7.55 5.66 3.05
CA CYS A 21 7.10 4.53 2.23
C CYS A 21 6.83 4.91 0.76
N TYR A 22 6.61 6.19 0.46
CA TYR A 22 6.28 6.69 -0.87
C TYR A 22 7.25 6.20 -1.96
N GLY A 23 8.56 6.32 -1.70
CA GLY A 23 9.59 5.94 -2.67
C GLY A 23 9.52 4.45 -3.02
N VAL A 24 9.28 3.60 -2.01
CA VAL A 24 9.14 2.16 -2.20
C VAL A 24 7.88 1.83 -3.00
N HIS A 25 6.73 2.41 -2.64
CA HIS A 25 5.47 2.22 -3.36
C HIS A 25 5.59 2.64 -4.84
N ARG A 26 6.36 3.68 -5.16
CA ARG A 26 6.66 4.01 -6.56
C ARG A 26 7.57 2.98 -7.22
N SER A 27 8.54 2.44 -6.49
CA SER A 27 9.53 1.50 -7.02
C SER A 27 8.96 0.13 -7.40
N VAL A 28 7.81 -0.29 -6.83
CA VAL A 28 7.13 -1.55 -7.21
C VAL A 28 6.31 -1.42 -8.51
N GLY A 29 6.15 -0.19 -9.03
CA GLY A 29 5.45 0.07 -10.30
C GLY A 29 3.93 0.19 -10.17
N THR A 30 3.32 0.85 -11.15
CA THR A 30 1.89 1.24 -11.13
C THR A 30 0.91 0.07 -11.18
N HIS A 31 1.36 -1.10 -11.66
CA HIS A 31 0.56 -2.33 -11.68
C HIS A 31 0.42 -2.94 -10.29
N VAL A 32 1.34 -2.65 -9.36
CA VAL A 32 1.28 -3.06 -7.95
C VAL A 32 0.74 -1.93 -7.08
N SER A 33 1.26 -0.71 -7.25
CA SER A 33 0.87 0.46 -6.47
C SER A 33 0.79 1.70 -7.34
N LYS A 34 -0.42 2.13 -7.64
CA LYS A 34 -0.70 3.38 -8.36
C LYS A 34 -0.64 4.55 -7.39
N VAL A 35 0.54 5.13 -7.24
CA VAL A 35 0.80 6.25 -6.33
C VAL A 35 0.28 7.56 -6.92
N LEU A 36 -0.56 8.25 -6.17
CA LEU A 36 -1.11 9.57 -6.46
C LEU A 36 -0.95 10.50 -5.25
N SER A 37 -0.85 11.80 -5.51
CA SER A 37 -0.95 12.87 -4.53
C SER A 37 -2.38 12.96 -3.98
N VAL A 38 -2.53 13.20 -2.68
CA VAL A 38 -3.84 13.41 -2.05
C VAL A 38 -4.41 14.78 -2.45
N THR A 39 -3.55 15.77 -2.70
CA THR A 39 -3.96 17.15 -2.93
C THR A 39 -3.87 17.59 -4.39
N LEU A 40 -2.89 17.08 -5.15
CA LEU A 40 -2.68 17.52 -6.54
C LEU A 40 -3.38 16.63 -7.57
N ASP A 41 -3.56 15.34 -7.28
CA ASP A 41 -4.25 14.42 -8.19
C ASP A 41 -5.75 14.41 -7.93
N GLN A 42 -6.53 14.37 -9.00
CA GLN A 42 -7.97 14.27 -8.90
C GLN A 42 -8.39 12.94 -8.30
N TRP A 43 -9.44 13.00 -7.47
CA TRP A 43 -10.09 11.84 -6.91
C TRP A 43 -11.26 11.44 -7.79
N THR A 44 -11.39 10.14 -8.02
CA THR A 44 -12.62 9.59 -8.60
C THR A 44 -13.63 9.30 -7.48
N ASP A 45 -14.92 9.34 -7.80
CA ASP A 45 -15.98 9.02 -6.82
C ASP A 45 -15.80 7.59 -6.26
N ASP A 46 -15.38 6.63 -7.09
CA ASP A 46 -15.10 5.25 -6.66
C ASP A 46 -13.93 5.16 -5.66
N GLU A 47 -12.87 5.96 -5.85
CA GLU A 47 -11.75 6.03 -4.91
C GLU A 47 -12.19 6.65 -3.57
N ILE A 48 -13.03 7.68 -3.61
CA ILE A 48 -13.57 8.31 -2.40
C ILE A 48 -14.45 7.32 -1.65
N ASN A 49 -15.41 6.70 -2.34
CA ASN A 49 -16.34 5.74 -1.76
C ASN A 49 -15.60 4.53 -1.19
N SER A 50 -14.64 3.98 -1.93
CA SER A 50 -13.84 2.85 -1.42
C SER A 50 -13.08 3.23 -0.15
N ILE A 51 -12.43 4.39 -0.07
CA ILE A 51 -11.71 4.78 1.16
C ILE A 51 -12.67 5.02 2.33
N ILE A 52 -13.82 5.65 2.10
CA ILE A 52 -14.82 5.97 3.14
C ILE A 52 -15.55 4.72 3.64
N GLU A 53 -16.09 3.91 2.72
CA GLU A 53 -16.94 2.77 3.05
C GLU A 53 -16.13 1.56 3.52
N VAL A 54 -14.98 1.34 2.88
CA VAL A 54 -14.19 0.13 3.08
C VAL A 54 -13.18 0.31 4.21
N GLY A 55 -12.74 1.55 4.49
CA GLY A 55 -11.95 1.88 5.69
C GLY A 55 -10.44 2.04 5.47
N GLY A 56 -10.02 2.20 4.21
CA GLY A 56 -8.65 2.53 3.84
C GLY A 56 -7.59 1.52 4.34
N ASN A 57 -6.54 2.01 5.00
CA ASN A 57 -5.41 1.19 5.46
C ASN A 57 -5.84 -0.01 6.32
N SER A 58 -6.83 0.15 7.20
CA SER A 58 -7.29 -0.93 8.07
C SER A 58 -7.86 -2.11 7.29
N TYR A 59 -8.61 -1.84 6.22
CA TYR A 59 -9.14 -2.89 5.35
C TYR A 59 -8.08 -3.48 4.44
N ALA A 60 -7.21 -2.64 3.88
CA ALA A 60 -6.07 -3.15 3.12
C ALA A 60 -5.22 -4.09 3.97
N ASN A 61 -5.01 -3.79 5.26
CA ASN A 61 -4.32 -4.70 6.18
C ASN A 61 -5.10 -6.01 6.38
N ALA A 62 -6.42 -5.96 6.53
CA ALA A 62 -7.25 -7.17 6.67
C ALA A 62 -7.17 -8.12 5.46
N ILE A 63 -6.77 -7.62 4.28
CA ILE A 63 -6.55 -8.43 3.07
C ILE A 63 -5.08 -8.81 2.92
N TYR A 64 -4.20 -7.80 2.85
CA TYR A 64 -2.79 -7.95 2.50
C TYR A 64 -1.91 -8.42 3.65
N GLU A 65 -2.43 -8.45 4.87
CA GLU A 65 -1.76 -8.96 6.07
C GLU A 65 -2.58 -10.09 6.72
N ALA A 66 -3.54 -10.69 5.99
CA ALA A 66 -4.49 -11.68 6.52
C ALA A 66 -3.84 -12.95 7.09
N LEU A 67 -2.67 -13.32 6.56
CA LEU A 67 -1.85 -14.45 6.97
C LEU A 67 -0.48 -14.00 7.49
N LEU A 68 -0.37 -12.75 7.97
CA LEU A 68 0.88 -12.25 8.54
C LEU A 68 1.22 -13.09 9.79
N PRO A 69 2.41 -13.70 9.89
CA PRO A 69 2.79 -14.47 11.07
C PRO A 69 2.76 -13.61 12.34
N GLU A 70 2.38 -14.22 13.48
CA GLU A 70 2.28 -13.50 14.76
C GLU A 70 3.64 -12.95 15.24
N ASP A 71 4.72 -13.61 14.85
CA ASP A 71 6.12 -13.24 15.15
C ASP A 71 6.75 -12.35 14.06
N TYR A 72 5.99 -11.95 13.03
CA TYR A 72 6.50 -11.06 11.99
C TYR A 72 6.60 -9.60 12.49
N GLU A 73 7.80 -9.05 12.48
CA GLU A 73 8.03 -7.66 12.87
C GLU A 73 7.67 -6.68 11.75
N LYS A 74 6.57 -5.95 11.91
CA LYS A 74 6.21 -4.87 10.99
C LYS A 74 7.17 -3.69 11.11
N PRO A 75 7.49 -2.99 10.01
CA PRO A 75 8.24 -1.74 10.08
C PRO A 75 7.54 -0.72 11.00
N HIS A 76 8.31 -0.16 11.92
CA HIS A 76 7.91 0.89 12.84
C HIS A 76 8.24 2.27 12.24
N PRO A 77 7.78 3.39 12.84
CA PRO A 77 8.02 4.73 12.29
C PRO A 77 9.49 5.08 12.04
N ASN A 78 10.42 4.48 12.79
CA ASN A 78 11.86 4.70 12.67
C ASN A 78 12.61 3.58 11.91
N SER A 79 11.89 2.60 11.35
CA SER A 79 12.52 1.56 10.53
C SER A 79 13.23 2.15 9.32
N SER A 80 14.32 1.47 8.94
CA SER A 80 15.12 1.74 7.76
C SER A 80 14.30 1.65 6.47
N GLN A 81 14.86 2.22 5.39
CA GLN A 81 14.21 2.13 4.08
C GLN A 81 14.23 0.69 3.55
N GLU A 82 15.21 -0.10 3.94
CA GLU A 82 15.37 -1.51 3.60
C GLU A 82 14.24 -2.35 4.23
N GLU A 83 14.00 -2.22 5.54
CA GLU A 83 12.90 -2.92 6.23
C GLU A 83 11.53 -2.53 5.65
N ARG A 84 11.34 -1.24 5.31
CA ARG A 84 10.12 -0.78 4.64
C ARG A 84 9.99 -1.39 3.25
N ALA A 85 11.09 -1.45 2.49
CA ALA A 85 11.11 -2.00 1.15
C ALA A 85 10.74 -3.48 1.14
N GLU A 86 11.34 -4.26 2.04
CA GLU A 86 11.03 -5.67 2.23
C GLU A 86 9.55 -5.88 2.53
N PHE A 87 9.03 -5.21 3.57
CA PHE A 87 7.64 -5.38 3.97
C PHE A 87 6.64 -4.97 2.88
N ILE A 88 6.86 -3.83 2.22
CA ILE A 88 5.94 -3.33 1.16
C ILE A 88 5.95 -4.28 -0.05
N ARG A 89 7.10 -4.83 -0.42
CA ARG A 89 7.19 -5.82 -1.51
C ARG A 89 6.51 -7.12 -1.13
N SER A 90 6.81 -7.69 0.04
CA SER A 90 6.10 -8.89 0.53
C SER A 90 4.59 -8.70 0.58
N LYS A 91 4.14 -7.53 1.08
CA LYS A 91 2.73 -7.21 1.23
C LYS A 91 1.98 -7.03 -0.10
N TYR A 92 2.49 -6.19 -1.01
CA TYR A 92 1.74 -5.78 -2.20
C TYR A 92 2.21 -6.43 -3.51
N GLU A 93 3.53 -6.58 -3.69
CA GLU A 93 4.12 -7.14 -4.91
C GLU A 93 4.05 -8.68 -4.91
N LEU A 94 4.52 -9.29 -3.82
CA LEU A 94 4.54 -10.75 -3.68
C LEU A 94 3.22 -11.31 -3.14
N GLN A 95 2.41 -10.47 -2.47
CA GLN A 95 1.16 -10.84 -1.81
C GLN A 95 1.32 -12.03 -0.85
N GLU A 96 2.44 -12.05 -0.13
CA GLU A 96 2.90 -13.18 0.68
C GLU A 96 1.94 -13.54 1.82
N PHE A 97 1.25 -12.53 2.35
CA PHE A 97 0.33 -12.68 3.49
C PHE A 97 -1.15 -12.65 3.07
N VAL A 98 -1.44 -12.68 1.78
CA VAL A 98 -2.82 -12.74 1.27
C VAL A 98 -3.31 -14.19 1.30
N LYS A 99 -4.58 -14.41 1.63
CA LYS A 99 -5.20 -15.75 1.52
C LYS A 99 -5.04 -16.25 0.07
N PRO A 100 -4.60 -17.51 -0.18
CA PRO A 100 -4.37 -18.00 -1.53
C PRO A 100 -5.55 -17.82 -2.50
N SER A 101 -6.79 -17.85 -2.00
CA SER A 101 -8.01 -17.62 -2.79
C SER A 101 -8.24 -16.17 -3.24
N LEU A 102 -7.48 -15.21 -2.70
CA LEU A 102 -7.58 -13.78 -2.99
C LEU A 102 -6.33 -13.24 -3.71
N VAL A 103 -5.26 -14.04 -3.82
CA VAL A 103 -4.06 -13.64 -4.55
C VAL A 103 -4.43 -13.36 -6.00
N SER A 104 -4.12 -12.16 -6.48
CA SER A 104 -4.38 -11.82 -7.88
C SER A 104 -3.51 -12.69 -8.77
N SER A 105 -4.12 -13.43 -9.71
CA SER A 105 -3.39 -14.36 -10.59
C SER A 105 -2.44 -13.68 -11.60
N TYR A 106 -2.33 -12.35 -11.59
CA TYR A 106 -1.36 -11.59 -12.38
C TYR A 106 0.05 -11.76 -11.80
N LYS A 107 0.60 -12.96 -11.89
CA LYS A 107 2.05 -13.14 -12.02
C LYS A 107 2.31 -13.19 -13.52
N GLY A 108 2.96 -12.14 -14.04
CA GLY A 108 3.38 -12.07 -15.44
C GLY A 108 4.17 -13.29 -15.87
#